data_AF-A0AAE9F0R9-F1
#
_entry.id   AF-A0AAE9F0R9-F1
#
_cell.length_a   1.000
_cell.length_b   1.000
_cell.length_c   1.000
_cell.angle_alpha   90.00
_cell.angle_beta   90.00
_cell.angle_gamma   90.00
#
_symmetry.space_group_name_H-M   'P 1'
#
loop_
_entity.id
_entity.type
_entity.pdbx_description
1 polymer ?
#
loop_
_entity_poly.entity_id
_entity_poly.type
_entity_poly.pdbx_seq_one_letter_code
_entity_poly.pdbx_strand_id
1 'polypeptide(L)'
;MSMFAHINFSKFPVPTVGEAFWKCTKIDEFLNLATNTPHTAWFHKIAVAPTKFSVNFEAPKEERGRNYWEIQMEFKDHVPFVWRFQSHPELFGGAKMKLKIGEHQLISRLLPGDHEEYFPILHSYMTKYQTGFLEIVDWLRKFFKCEPTDIKIGTGRITNYDEMIHWQPLLNTPKLVISECNKSQFITELLERRNEKHLRTHIDFAEIRDPRSVSIEGISSLDYISARINFSHLDSNFFTENIRNFLGQEHPKFHIFRAEIPDWTRDQVNAFRTDLNLEHFDTNLDQTHKSRDRFNDLTNDSRMFQMKKDERSVFVFHFYQNKTSFDKMAIAVWSLRH
;
A
#
# COMPACT_ATOMS: atom_id res chain seq x y z
N MET A 1 -7.75 -33.48 -22.70
CA MET A 1 -6.69 -32.82 -23.46
C MET A 1 -7.29 -31.63 -24.18
N SER A 2 -6.72 -30.44 -24.05
CA SER A 2 -7.24 -29.21 -24.67
C SER A 2 -7.08 -29.29 -26.19
N MET A 3 -8.17 -29.03 -26.94
CA MET A 3 -8.21 -29.07 -28.41
C MET A 3 -7.15 -28.16 -29.07
N PHE A 4 -6.62 -27.19 -28.32
CA PHE A 4 -5.66 -26.19 -28.76
C PHE A 4 -4.19 -26.61 -28.65
N ALA A 5 -3.88 -27.74 -28.00
CA ALA A 5 -2.50 -28.21 -27.81
C ALA A 5 -1.78 -28.54 -29.15
N HIS A 6 -2.55 -28.76 -30.22
CA HIS A 6 -2.03 -29.08 -31.56
C HIS A 6 -1.90 -27.86 -32.48
N ILE A 7 -2.36 -26.68 -32.06
CA ILE A 7 -2.30 -25.47 -32.88
C ILE A 7 -0.94 -24.80 -32.72
N ASN A 8 -0.22 -24.65 -33.83
CA ASN A 8 1.02 -23.89 -33.86
C ASN A 8 0.75 -22.39 -34.01
N PHE A 9 0.51 -21.72 -32.88
CA PHE A 9 0.19 -20.30 -32.84
C PHE A 9 1.28 -19.41 -33.46
N SER A 10 2.55 -19.83 -33.41
CA SER A 10 3.67 -19.04 -33.94
C SER A 10 3.61 -18.79 -35.46
N LYS A 11 2.81 -19.56 -36.19
CA LYS A 11 2.59 -19.39 -37.63
C LYS A 11 1.53 -18.33 -37.97
N PHE A 12 0.75 -17.87 -36.99
CA PHE A 12 -0.28 -16.86 -37.25
C PHE A 12 0.31 -15.45 -37.31
N PRO A 13 -0.07 -14.63 -38.30
CA PRO A 13 0.38 -13.25 -38.40
C PRO A 13 -0.15 -12.43 -37.21
N VAL A 14 0.77 -11.74 -36.52
CA VAL A 14 0.46 -10.91 -35.35
C VAL A 14 -0.47 -9.73 -35.68
N PRO A 15 -0.25 -8.92 -36.74
CA PRO A 15 -1.05 -7.72 -36.98
C PRO A 15 -2.52 -7.98 -37.36
N THR A 16 -2.84 -9.17 -37.89
CA THR A 16 -4.18 -9.48 -38.36
C THR A 16 -4.86 -10.51 -37.48
N VAL A 17 -4.32 -11.73 -37.44
CA VAL A 17 -4.88 -12.83 -36.65
C VAL A 17 -4.64 -12.59 -35.16
N GLY A 18 -3.46 -12.12 -34.79
CA GLY A 18 -3.13 -11.85 -33.39
C GLY A 18 -4.00 -10.78 -32.75
N GLU A 19 -4.20 -9.65 -33.43
CA GLU A 19 -5.06 -8.55 -32.93
C GLU A 19 -6.54 -8.97 -32.83
N ALA A 20 -7.05 -9.66 -33.85
CA ALA A 20 -8.42 -10.19 -33.82
C ALA A 20 -8.58 -11.22 -32.69
N PHE A 21 -7.59 -12.12 -32.54
CA PHE A 21 -7.57 -13.11 -31.47
C PHE A 21 -7.57 -12.44 -30.10
N TRP A 22 -6.73 -11.43 -29.89
CA TRP A 22 -6.73 -10.65 -28.64
C TRP A 22 -8.12 -10.11 -28.37
N LYS A 23 -8.68 -9.28 -29.25
CA LYS A 23 -9.98 -8.62 -29.05
C LYS A 23 -11.16 -9.57 -28.82
N CYS A 24 -11.14 -10.76 -29.40
CA CYS A 24 -12.25 -11.70 -29.33
C CYS A 24 -12.12 -12.76 -28.22
N THR A 25 -10.94 -12.92 -27.61
CA THR A 25 -10.70 -13.96 -26.58
C THR A 25 -10.90 -13.38 -25.19
N LYS A 26 -11.56 -14.11 -24.29
CA LYS A 26 -11.64 -13.70 -22.88
C LYS A 26 -10.28 -13.83 -22.20
N ILE A 27 -9.98 -12.97 -21.24
CA ILE A 27 -8.64 -12.93 -20.61
C ILE A 27 -8.30 -14.25 -19.91
N ASP A 28 -9.26 -14.91 -19.25
CA ASP A 28 -9.05 -16.21 -18.62
C ASP A 28 -8.71 -17.31 -19.64
N GLU A 29 -9.41 -17.35 -20.77
CA GLU A 29 -9.13 -18.28 -21.88
C GLU A 29 -7.77 -17.98 -22.51
N PHE A 30 -7.44 -16.70 -22.69
CA PHE A 30 -6.16 -16.24 -23.20
C PHE A 30 -5.00 -16.70 -22.31
N LEU A 31 -5.11 -16.50 -20.99
CA LEU A 31 -4.13 -16.96 -20.02
C LEU A 31 -4.02 -18.49 -19.97
N ASN A 32 -5.15 -19.19 -20.07
CA ASN A 32 -5.16 -20.65 -20.13
C ASN A 32 -4.41 -21.18 -21.36
N LEU A 33 -4.59 -20.56 -22.53
CA LEU A 33 -3.85 -20.90 -23.74
C LEU A 33 -2.38 -20.49 -23.65
N ALA A 34 -2.09 -19.30 -23.13
CA ALA A 34 -0.73 -18.81 -22.99
C ALA A 34 0.11 -19.67 -22.04
N THR A 35 -0.50 -20.23 -20.98
CA THR A 35 0.20 -21.04 -19.98
C THR A 35 0.31 -22.53 -20.35
N ASN A 36 -0.58 -23.04 -21.21
CA ASN A 36 -0.63 -24.46 -21.58
C ASN A 36 -0.15 -24.77 -23.00
N THR A 37 0.42 -23.79 -23.71
CA THR A 37 0.99 -23.99 -25.05
C THR A 37 2.50 -23.71 -25.06
N PRO A 38 3.27 -24.37 -25.95
CA PRO A 38 4.71 -24.11 -26.08
C PRO A 38 5.02 -22.78 -26.80
N HIS A 39 4.00 -22.06 -27.29
CA HIS A 39 4.15 -20.87 -28.13
C HIS A 39 3.98 -19.56 -27.35
N THR A 40 4.43 -19.52 -26.09
CA THR A 40 4.29 -18.37 -25.18
C THR A 40 4.75 -17.06 -25.80
N ALA A 41 5.85 -17.06 -26.55
CA ALA A 41 6.40 -15.87 -27.21
C ALA A 41 5.43 -15.21 -28.20
N TRP A 42 4.53 -15.98 -28.83
CA TRP A 42 3.52 -15.43 -29.72
C TRP A 42 2.44 -14.67 -28.93
N PHE A 43 1.98 -15.23 -27.80
CA PHE A 43 1.03 -14.54 -26.90
C PHE A 43 1.61 -13.23 -26.35
N HIS A 44 2.89 -13.19 -25.99
CA HIS A 44 3.58 -11.96 -25.56
C HIS A 44 3.65 -10.85 -26.63
N LYS A 45 3.51 -11.20 -27.92
CA LYS A 45 3.50 -10.23 -29.02
C LYS A 45 2.15 -9.58 -29.23
N ILE A 46 1.07 -10.27 -28.86
CA ILE A 46 -0.31 -9.82 -29.09
C ILE A 46 -0.99 -9.33 -27.81
N ALA A 47 -0.48 -9.70 -26.64
CA ALA A 47 -0.99 -9.22 -25.36
C ALA A 47 -0.83 -7.70 -25.26
N VAL A 48 -1.93 -7.01 -24.94
CA VAL A 48 -1.94 -5.57 -24.72
C VAL A 48 -1.84 -5.30 -23.23
N ALA A 49 -1.02 -4.33 -22.85
CA ALA A 49 -0.88 -3.93 -21.45
C ALA A 49 -2.23 -3.45 -20.88
N PRO A 50 -2.59 -3.87 -19.66
CA PRO A 50 -3.76 -3.33 -19.00
C PRO A 50 -3.60 -1.83 -18.72
N THR A 51 -4.71 -1.09 -18.80
CA THR A 51 -4.78 0.31 -18.38
C THR A 51 -4.73 0.47 -16.87
N LYS A 52 -5.10 -0.58 -16.13
CA LYS A 52 -4.99 -0.66 -14.68
C LYS A 52 -4.61 -2.07 -14.27
N PHE A 53 -3.63 -2.21 -13.38
CA PHE A 53 -3.16 -3.47 -12.83
C PHE A 53 -3.02 -3.32 -11.32
N SER A 54 -4.08 -3.71 -10.60
CA SER A 54 -4.16 -3.61 -9.14
C SER A 54 -3.82 -4.94 -8.48
N VAL A 55 -3.03 -4.89 -7.42
CA VAL A 55 -2.65 -6.07 -6.63
C VAL A 55 -3.06 -5.84 -5.17
N ASN A 56 -3.93 -6.69 -4.65
CA ASN A 56 -4.50 -6.56 -3.31
C ASN A 56 -4.15 -7.80 -2.46
N PHE A 57 -3.43 -7.61 -1.35
CA PHE A 57 -3.13 -8.65 -0.36
C PHE A 57 -4.23 -8.77 0.72
N GLU A 58 -5.42 -8.27 0.43
CA GLU A 58 -6.63 -8.47 1.23
C GLU A 58 -7.85 -8.39 0.32
N ALA A 59 -8.93 -9.03 0.75
CA ALA A 59 -10.22 -8.86 0.11
C ALA A 59 -10.71 -7.41 0.27
N PRO A 60 -11.46 -6.86 -0.71
CA PRO A 60 -12.21 -5.61 -0.57
C PRO A 60 -13.04 -5.57 0.72
N LYS A 61 -13.38 -4.36 1.17
CA LYS A 61 -14.04 -4.14 2.47
C LYS A 61 -15.34 -4.95 2.60
N GLU A 62 -16.06 -5.07 1.50
CA GLU A 62 -17.33 -5.76 1.33
C GLU A 62 -17.19 -7.28 1.52
N GLU A 63 -15.98 -7.82 1.37
CA GLU A 63 -15.69 -9.26 1.36
C GLU A 63 -14.60 -9.68 2.34
N ARG A 64 -14.24 -8.84 3.33
CA ARG A 64 -13.15 -9.09 4.29
C ARG A 64 -13.19 -10.45 4.99
N GLY A 65 -14.38 -11.04 5.17
CA GLY A 65 -14.54 -12.38 5.76
C GLY A 65 -14.02 -13.54 4.89
N ARG A 66 -13.76 -13.31 3.59
CA ARG A 66 -13.41 -14.36 2.62
C ARG A 66 -11.90 -14.62 2.47
N ASN A 67 -11.05 -13.78 3.08
CA ASN A 67 -9.59 -13.99 3.18
C ASN A 67 -8.91 -14.46 1.89
N TYR A 68 -9.08 -13.72 0.80
CA TYR A 68 -8.33 -13.94 -0.45
C TYR A 68 -7.45 -12.74 -0.80
N TRP A 69 -6.53 -12.99 -1.73
CA TRP A 69 -5.74 -11.98 -2.42
C TRP A 69 -6.22 -11.87 -3.85
N GLU A 70 -6.09 -10.69 -4.43
CA GLU A 70 -6.74 -10.38 -5.69
C GLU A 70 -5.80 -9.63 -6.62
N ILE A 71 -5.87 -10.01 -7.89
CA ILE A 71 -5.31 -9.25 -9.00
C ILE A 71 -6.48 -8.78 -9.85
N GLN A 72 -6.55 -7.47 -10.10
CA GLN A 72 -7.52 -6.87 -11.00
C GLN A 72 -6.81 -6.21 -12.16
N MET A 73 -7.23 -6.53 -13.39
CA MET A 73 -6.72 -5.92 -14.60
C MET A 73 -7.86 -5.36 -15.44
N GLU A 74 -7.73 -4.10 -15.85
CA GLU A 74 -8.63 -3.46 -16.80
C GLU A 74 -7.88 -3.26 -18.12
N PHE A 75 -8.54 -3.54 -19.24
CA PHE A 75 -7.98 -3.37 -20.57
C PHE A 75 -8.92 -2.50 -21.40
N LYS A 76 -8.37 -1.79 -22.38
CA LYS A 76 -9.14 -0.93 -23.27
C LYS A 76 -10.25 -1.68 -24.04
N ASP A 77 -9.95 -2.90 -24.47
CA ASP A 77 -10.81 -3.68 -25.37
C ASP A 77 -11.42 -4.93 -24.69
N HIS A 78 -11.29 -5.08 -23.36
CA HIS A 78 -11.84 -6.23 -22.63
C HIS A 78 -12.65 -5.80 -21.41
N VAL A 79 -13.58 -6.67 -21.02
CA VAL A 79 -14.18 -6.60 -19.68
C VAL A 79 -13.08 -6.73 -18.61
N PRO A 80 -13.26 -6.11 -17.44
CA PRO A 80 -12.32 -6.27 -16.34
C PRO A 80 -12.09 -7.75 -16.01
N PHE A 81 -10.84 -8.08 -15.75
CA PHE A 81 -10.42 -9.40 -15.32
C PHE A 81 -10.07 -9.36 -13.84
N VAL A 82 -10.71 -10.21 -13.04
CA VAL A 82 -10.44 -10.35 -11.61
C VAL A 82 -10.00 -11.77 -11.32
N TRP A 83 -8.91 -11.87 -10.59
CA TRP A 83 -8.30 -13.14 -10.22
C TRP A 83 -8.07 -13.20 -8.71
N ARG A 84 -8.84 -14.04 -8.04
CA ARG A 84 -8.76 -14.27 -6.59
C ARG A 84 -8.02 -15.55 -6.27
N PHE A 85 -7.10 -15.47 -5.32
CA PHE A 85 -6.28 -16.57 -4.88
C PHE A 85 -6.69 -16.98 -3.47
N GLN A 86 -6.83 -18.27 -3.23
CA GLN A 86 -7.21 -18.81 -1.92
C GLN A 86 -6.26 -19.91 -1.48
N SER A 87 -6.09 -20.04 -0.17
CA SER A 87 -5.23 -21.03 0.47
C SER A 87 -5.94 -22.35 0.82
N HIS A 88 -7.24 -22.46 0.53
CA HIS A 88 -8.11 -23.55 0.98
C HIS A 88 -8.52 -24.46 -0.20
N PRO A 89 -7.94 -25.68 -0.33
CA PRO A 89 -8.16 -26.54 -1.50
C PRO A 89 -9.60 -27.10 -1.60
N GLU A 90 -10.29 -27.28 -0.48
CA GLU A 90 -11.67 -27.80 -0.39
C GLU A 90 -12.67 -26.94 -1.17
N LEU A 91 -12.37 -25.66 -1.36
CA LEU A 91 -13.18 -24.74 -2.14
C LEU A 91 -13.09 -25.00 -3.66
N PHE A 92 -12.23 -25.91 -4.12
CA PHE A 92 -11.95 -26.13 -5.54
C PHE A 92 -12.39 -27.51 -6.06
N GLY A 93 -13.28 -28.20 -5.33
CA GLY A 93 -13.97 -29.38 -5.86
C GLY A 93 -14.65 -29.09 -7.20
N GLY A 94 -14.37 -29.91 -8.22
CA GLY A 94 -14.92 -29.76 -9.57
C GLY A 94 -14.24 -28.71 -10.46
N ALA A 95 -13.12 -28.12 -10.03
CA ALA A 95 -12.33 -27.21 -10.86
C ALA A 95 -11.82 -27.91 -12.13
N LYS A 96 -11.97 -27.24 -13.29
CA LYS A 96 -11.66 -27.79 -14.61
C LYS A 96 -10.43 -27.15 -15.26
N MET A 97 -10.02 -25.97 -14.81
CA MET A 97 -8.90 -25.24 -15.40
C MET A 97 -7.62 -25.47 -14.59
N LYS A 98 -6.53 -25.73 -15.30
CA LYS A 98 -5.18 -25.84 -14.73
C LYS A 98 -4.31 -24.81 -15.42
N LEU A 99 -3.83 -23.83 -14.66
CA LEU A 99 -2.91 -22.81 -15.16
C LEU A 99 -1.50 -23.16 -14.70
N LYS A 100 -0.53 -23.08 -15.62
CA LYS A 100 0.89 -23.30 -15.31
C LYS A 100 1.65 -21.97 -15.40
N ILE A 101 2.00 -21.41 -14.26
CA ILE A 101 2.77 -20.15 -14.17
C ILE A 101 4.11 -20.44 -13.53
N GLY A 102 5.17 -20.47 -14.35
CA GLY A 102 6.48 -20.94 -13.91
C GLY A 102 6.39 -22.37 -13.37
N GLU A 103 6.78 -22.56 -12.11
CA GLU A 103 6.69 -23.83 -11.39
C GLU A 103 5.33 -24.06 -10.72
N HIS A 104 4.46 -23.04 -10.66
CA HIS A 104 3.15 -23.15 -10.02
C HIS A 104 2.13 -23.83 -10.93
N GLN A 105 1.45 -24.83 -10.38
CA GLN A 105 0.28 -25.45 -10.99
C GLN A 105 -0.97 -25.03 -10.22
N LEU A 106 -1.72 -24.10 -10.79
CA LEU A 106 -2.89 -23.51 -10.15
C LEU A 106 -4.15 -24.24 -10.59
N ILE A 107 -4.83 -24.87 -9.64
CA ILE A 107 -6.16 -25.42 -9.84
C ILE A 107 -7.14 -24.26 -9.78
N SER A 108 -7.91 -24.07 -10.85
CA SER A 108 -8.67 -22.86 -11.05
C SER A 108 -10.09 -23.12 -11.54
N ARG A 109 -11.02 -22.25 -11.15
CA ARG A 109 -12.43 -22.27 -11.58
C ARG A 109 -12.93 -20.86 -11.80
N LEU A 110 -13.78 -20.68 -12.79
CA LEU A 110 -14.51 -19.44 -13.02
C LEU A 110 -15.83 -19.50 -12.24
N LEU A 111 -16.11 -18.45 -11.49
CA LEU A 111 -17.39 -18.25 -10.82
C LEU A 111 -18.06 -16.99 -11.38
N PRO A 112 -19.40 -16.90 -11.33
CA PRO A 112 -20.08 -15.62 -11.53
C PRO A 112 -19.51 -14.56 -10.58
N GLY A 113 -19.46 -13.30 -11.03
CA GLY A 113 -19.08 -12.19 -10.17
C GLY A 113 -19.99 -12.03 -8.95
N ASP A 114 -19.51 -11.31 -7.93
CA ASP A 114 -20.34 -10.96 -6.79
C ASP A 114 -21.47 -10.01 -7.23
N HIS A 115 -22.55 -9.95 -6.46
CA HIS A 115 -23.72 -9.14 -6.80
C HIS A 115 -23.29 -7.69 -7.12
N GLU A 116 -23.69 -7.20 -8.30
CA GLU A 116 -23.30 -5.95 -9.01
C GLU A 116 -22.18 -6.07 -10.06
N GLU A 117 -21.27 -7.06 -9.97
CA GLU A 117 -20.23 -7.28 -10.99
C GLU A 117 -20.69 -8.30 -12.05
N TYR A 118 -20.87 -7.86 -13.29
CA TYR A 118 -21.38 -8.70 -14.39
C TYR A 118 -20.32 -9.62 -15.03
N PHE A 119 -19.04 -9.50 -14.67
CA PHE A 119 -17.97 -10.30 -15.28
C PHE A 119 -17.57 -11.47 -14.36
N PRO A 120 -17.20 -12.64 -14.93
CA PRO A 120 -16.80 -13.80 -14.15
C PRO A 120 -15.47 -13.56 -13.45
N ILE A 121 -15.33 -14.11 -12.24
CA ILE A 121 -14.13 -14.03 -11.42
C ILE A 121 -13.38 -15.35 -11.50
N LEU A 122 -12.09 -15.28 -11.80
CA LEU A 122 -11.22 -16.43 -11.76
C LEU A 122 -10.79 -16.68 -10.31
N HIS A 123 -11.08 -17.87 -9.79
CA HIS A 123 -10.56 -18.31 -8.50
C HIS A 123 -9.47 -19.35 -8.73
N SER A 124 -8.35 -19.23 -8.02
CA SER A 124 -7.28 -20.23 -8.02
C SER A 124 -6.87 -20.63 -6.60
N TYR A 125 -6.63 -21.93 -6.45
CA TYR A 125 -5.94 -22.46 -5.29
C TYR A 125 -4.44 -22.30 -5.43
N MET A 126 -3.77 -21.88 -4.36
CA MET A 126 -2.33 -21.70 -4.34
C MET A 126 -1.72 -22.20 -3.03
N THR A 127 -0.62 -22.95 -3.17
CA THR A 127 0.28 -23.31 -2.06
C THR A 127 1.39 -22.26 -1.92
N LYS A 128 2.04 -22.17 -0.75
CA LYS A 128 3.06 -21.12 -0.46
C LYS A 128 2.54 -19.72 -0.78
N TYR A 129 1.43 -19.39 -0.14
CA TYR A 129 0.53 -18.30 -0.53
C TYR A 129 1.24 -16.96 -0.79
N GLN A 130 2.20 -16.52 0.06
CA GLN A 130 2.93 -15.28 -0.19
C GLN A 130 3.84 -15.32 -1.42
N THR A 131 4.90 -16.12 -1.36
CA THR A 131 5.89 -16.26 -2.43
C THR A 131 5.24 -16.61 -3.78
N GLY A 132 4.29 -17.55 -3.80
CA GLY A 132 3.59 -17.93 -5.03
C GLY A 132 2.81 -16.77 -5.67
N PHE A 133 2.18 -15.92 -4.85
CA PHE A 133 1.47 -14.75 -5.36
C PHE A 133 2.43 -13.73 -5.99
N LEU A 134 3.56 -13.46 -5.33
CA LEU A 134 4.58 -12.53 -5.83
C LEU A 134 5.10 -12.99 -7.19
N GLU A 135 5.39 -14.29 -7.33
CA GLU A 135 5.85 -14.90 -8.58
C GLU A 135 4.80 -14.81 -9.70
N ILE A 136 3.51 -14.96 -9.37
CA ILE A 136 2.41 -14.81 -10.34
C ILE A 136 2.29 -13.36 -10.81
N VAL A 137 2.37 -12.39 -9.90
CA VAL A 137 2.38 -10.96 -10.27
C VAL A 137 3.58 -10.63 -11.15
N ASP A 138 4.78 -11.16 -10.82
CA ASP A 138 5.98 -10.97 -11.65
C ASP A 138 5.85 -11.61 -13.03
N TRP A 139 5.18 -12.77 -13.12
CA TRP A 139 4.88 -13.38 -14.40
C TRP A 139 3.94 -12.50 -15.24
N LEU A 140 2.86 -12.00 -14.65
CA LEU A 140 1.91 -11.10 -15.34
C LEU A 140 2.59 -9.81 -15.81
N ARG A 141 3.44 -9.21 -14.96
CA ARG A 141 4.26 -8.03 -15.27
C ARG A 141 5.12 -8.24 -16.51
N LYS A 142 5.81 -9.38 -16.60
CA LYS A 142 6.63 -9.76 -17.76
C LYS A 142 5.78 -10.08 -18.98
N PHE A 143 4.65 -10.75 -18.77
CA PHE A 143 3.76 -11.19 -19.84
C PHE A 143 3.09 -10.02 -20.57
N PHE A 144 2.53 -9.08 -19.81
CA PHE A 144 1.87 -7.88 -20.34
C PHE A 144 2.82 -6.67 -20.51
N LYS A 145 4.08 -6.79 -20.07
CA LYS A 145 5.12 -5.74 -20.14
C LYS A 145 4.66 -4.43 -19.46
N CYS A 146 4.11 -4.55 -18.26
CA CYS A 146 3.57 -3.43 -17.49
C CYS A 146 3.83 -3.61 -16.00
N GLU A 147 3.98 -2.53 -15.24
CA GLU A 147 4.07 -2.57 -13.77
C GLU A 147 2.67 -2.43 -13.13
N PRO A 148 2.44 -2.95 -11.90
CA PRO A 148 1.22 -2.67 -11.16
C PRO A 148 1.00 -1.17 -10.92
N THR A 149 -0.20 -0.70 -11.24
CA THR A 149 -0.61 0.69 -11.04
C THR A 149 -0.90 1.00 -9.58
N ASP A 150 -1.33 0.01 -8.81
CA ASP A 150 -1.52 0.14 -7.38
C ASP A 150 -1.35 -1.19 -6.65
N ILE A 151 -0.84 -1.10 -5.43
CA ILE A 151 -0.70 -2.24 -4.52
C ILE A 151 -1.31 -1.86 -3.18
N LYS A 152 -2.19 -2.72 -2.66
CA LYS A 152 -2.79 -2.58 -1.34
C LYS A 152 -2.44 -3.79 -0.48
N ILE A 153 -1.97 -3.52 0.74
CA ILE A 153 -1.56 -4.55 1.67
C ILE A 153 -2.31 -4.39 2.98
N GLY A 154 -3.11 -5.40 3.31
CA GLY A 154 -3.88 -5.45 4.55
C GLY A 154 -3.04 -5.65 5.81
N THR A 155 -3.67 -5.45 6.97
CA THR A 155 -3.05 -5.68 8.28
C THR A 155 -2.58 -7.13 8.43
N GLY A 156 -1.34 -7.33 8.85
CA GLY A 156 -0.76 -8.66 9.09
C GLY A 156 -0.55 -9.51 7.83
N ARG A 157 -0.60 -8.92 6.64
CA ARG A 157 -0.48 -9.67 5.36
C ARG A 157 0.95 -9.83 4.88
N ILE A 158 1.89 -9.05 5.41
CA ILE A 158 3.32 -9.23 5.16
C ILE A 158 3.87 -10.22 6.19
N THR A 159 4.20 -11.43 5.73
CA THR A 159 4.84 -12.45 6.59
C THR A 159 6.33 -12.62 6.28
N ASN A 160 6.75 -12.40 5.03
CA ASN A 160 8.14 -12.44 4.59
C ASN A 160 8.65 -11.05 4.19
N TYR A 161 9.15 -10.28 5.16
CA TYR A 161 9.62 -8.90 4.92
C TYR A 161 10.86 -8.84 4.03
N ASP A 162 11.79 -9.79 4.19
CA ASP A 162 13.05 -9.84 3.42
C ASP A 162 12.78 -10.08 1.93
N GLU A 163 11.83 -10.93 1.58
CA GLU A 163 11.44 -11.12 0.18
C GLU A 163 10.69 -9.90 -0.37
N MET A 164 9.75 -9.35 0.41
CA MET A 164 8.93 -8.22 -0.01
C MET A 164 9.74 -6.97 -0.32
N ILE A 165 10.80 -6.68 0.43
CA ILE A 165 11.60 -5.48 0.19
C ILE A 165 12.41 -5.56 -1.12
N HIS A 166 12.68 -6.76 -1.62
CA HIS A 166 13.36 -6.98 -2.90
C HIS A 166 12.38 -7.07 -4.09
N TRP A 167 11.08 -7.16 -3.81
CA TRP A 167 10.05 -7.34 -4.81
C TRP A 167 9.81 -6.04 -5.60
N GLN A 168 10.25 -6.04 -6.86
CA GLN A 168 10.27 -4.82 -7.70
C GLN A 168 8.90 -4.12 -7.84
N PRO A 169 7.77 -4.83 -8.01
CA PRO A 169 6.46 -4.19 -8.04
C PRO A 169 6.17 -3.30 -6.81
N LEU A 170 6.55 -3.73 -5.61
CA LEU A 170 6.40 -2.94 -4.39
C LEU A 170 7.18 -1.63 -4.46
N LEU A 171 8.38 -1.66 -5.03
CA LEU A 171 9.27 -0.52 -5.14
C LEU A 171 8.94 0.42 -6.32
N ASN A 172 8.19 -0.06 -7.31
CA ASN A 172 7.93 0.67 -8.56
C ASN A 172 6.50 1.19 -8.67
N THR A 173 5.55 0.59 -7.93
CA THR A 173 4.14 0.99 -8.06
C THR A 173 3.95 2.46 -7.66
N PRO A 174 3.22 3.25 -8.47
CA PRO A 174 3.01 4.66 -8.16
C PRO A 174 2.10 4.84 -6.94
N LYS A 175 1.26 3.86 -6.61
CA LYS A 175 0.32 3.92 -5.50
C LYS A 175 0.45 2.70 -4.60
N LEU A 176 1.21 2.85 -3.51
CA LEU A 176 1.35 1.83 -2.47
C LEU A 176 0.57 2.24 -1.22
N VAL A 177 -0.31 1.36 -0.76
CA VAL A 177 -1.07 1.51 0.50
C VAL A 177 -0.85 0.29 1.36
N ILE A 178 -0.38 0.49 2.59
CA ILE A 178 -0.22 -0.56 3.61
C ILE A 178 -1.10 -0.17 4.80
N SER A 179 -1.98 -1.06 5.26
CA SER A 179 -2.87 -0.76 6.38
C SER A 179 -2.09 -0.56 7.68
N GLU A 180 -1.12 -1.43 7.98
CA GLU A 180 -0.34 -1.32 9.21
C GLU A 180 1.05 -1.93 9.02
N CYS A 181 2.07 -1.25 9.53
CA CYS A 181 3.42 -1.81 9.60
C CYS A 181 4.17 -1.28 10.83
N ASN A 182 4.79 -2.20 11.58
CA ASN A 182 5.63 -1.89 12.74
C ASN A 182 7.06 -2.44 12.62
N LYS A 183 7.44 -2.93 11.43
CA LYS A 183 8.79 -3.42 11.15
C LYS A 183 9.65 -2.25 10.70
N SER A 184 10.29 -1.58 11.66
CA SER A 184 11.00 -0.32 11.41
C SER A 184 12.03 -0.42 10.30
N GLN A 185 12.89 -1.45 10.29
CA GLN A 185 13.89 -1.64 9.23
C GLN A 185 13.26 -1.81 7.84
N PHE A 186 12.14 -2.53 7.73
CA PHE A 186 11.43 -2.69 6.47
C PHE A 186 10.84 -1.35 6.00
N ILE A 187 10.22 -0.58 6.91
CA ILE A 187 9.65 0.73 6.57
C ILE A 187 10.75 1.69 6.12
N THR A 188 11.85 1.78 6.86
CA THR A 188 12.93 2.72 6.54
C THR A 188 13.59 2.37 5.21
N GLU A 189 13.89 1.09 4.95
CA GLU A 189 14.43 0.67 3.65
C GLU A 189 13.43 0.90 2.50
N LEU A 190 12.15 0.60 2.72
CA LEU A 190 11.09 0.80 1.72
C LEU A 190 10.98 2.28 1.32
N LEU A 191 11.02 3.17 2.31
CA LEU A 191 10.95 4.62 2.11
C LEU A 191 12.15 5.12 1.31
N GLU A 192 13.38 4.74 1.67
CA GLU A 192 14.58 5.15 0.93
C GLU A 192 14.52 4.71 -0.54
N ARG A 193 14.27 3.41 -0.78
CA ARG A 193 14.28 2.83 -2.13
C ARG A 193 13.16 3.37 -3.02
N ARG A 194 12.04 3.78 -2.44
CA ARG A 194 10.94 4.42 -3.18
C ARG A 194 11.20 5.91 -3.38
N ASN A 195 11.78 6.59 -2.39
CA ASN A 195 12.16 8.01 -2.49
C ASN A 195 13.21 8.27 -3.58
N GLU A 196 14.16 7.35 -3.78
CA GLU A 196 15.11 7.38 -4.92
C GLU A 196 14.42 7.47 -6.30
N LYS A 197 13.16 7.04 -6.37
CA LYS A 197 12.31 7.05 -7.57
C LYS A 197 11.23 8.13 -7.52
N HIS A 198 11.29 9.02 -6.53
CA HIS A 198 10.29 10.05 -6.25
C HIS A 198 8.89 9.46 -5.98
N LEU A 199 8.82 8.26 -5.41
CA LEU A 199 7.58 7.58 -5.07
C LEU A 199 7.28 7.71 -3.57
N ARG A 200 6.07 8.17 -3.25
CA ARG A 200 5.57 8.23 -1.88
C ARG A 200 4.99 6.89 -1.43
N THR A 201 4.93 6.67 -0.13
CA THR A 201 4.39 5.44 0.46
C THR A 201 3.31 5.79 1.46
N HIS A 202 2.12 5.22 1.33
CA HIS A 202 1.05 5.41 2.30
C HIS A 202 0.98 4.22 3.26
N ILE A 203 1.14 4.45 4.55
CA ILE A 203 0.91 3.46 5.60
C ILE A 203 -0.12 4.03 6.58
N ASP A 204 -1.33 3.46 6.66
CA ASP A 204 -2.39 4.03 7.52
C ASP A 204 -1.89 4.13 8.98
N PHE A 205 -1.29 3.06 9.49
CA PHE A 205 -0.70 2.99 10.84
C PHE A 205 0.79 2.58 10.77
N ALA A 206 1.69 3.55 10.97
CA ALA A 206 3.13 3.33 10.90
C ALA A 206 3.79 3.38 12.30
N GLU A 207 4.66 2.42 12.60
CA GLU A 207 5.53 2.45 13.80
C GLU A 207 7.01 2.29 13.42
N ILE A 208 7.78 3.37 13.60
CA ILE A 208 9.21 3.43 13.32
C ILE A 208 9.97 3.66 14.63
N ARG A 209 10.47 2.59 15.24
CA ARG A 209 11.20 2.61 16.52
C ARG A 209 12.65 3.06 16.40
N ASP A 210 13.23 2.95 15.21
CA ASP A 210 14.59 3.39 14.95
C ASP A 210 14.70 3.97 13.52
N PRO A 211 14.53 5.29 13.37
CA PRO A 211 14.69 5.97 12.10
C PRO A 211 16.15 6.31 11.74
N ARG A 212 17.16 5.78 12.44
CA ARG A 212 18.58 6.10 12.16
C ARG A 212 19.04 5.74 10.74
N SER A 213 18.36 4.83 10.06
CA SER A 213 18.74 4.38 8.72
C SER A 213 18.00 5.11 7.58
N VAL A 214 17.11 6.06 7.90
CA VAL A 214 16.30 6.78 6.90
C VAL A 214 16.63 8.28 6.93
N SER A 215 16.72 8.86 5.75
CA SER A 215 16.87 10.30 5.51
C SER A 215 15.62 11.06 5.90
N ILE A 216 15.75 12.38 6.04
CA ILE A 216 14.60 13.26 6.31
C ILE A 216 13.63 13.18 5.13
N GLU A 217 14.14 13.17 3.90
CA GLU A 217 13.37 13.05 2.66
C GLU A 217 12.63 11.70 2.60
N GLY A 218 13.30 10.61 2.99
CA GLY A 218 12.72 9.28 3.12
C GLY A 218 11.53 9.28 4.08
N ILE A 219 11.69 9.79 5.30
CA ILE A 219 10.58 9.93 6.26
C ILE A 219 9.47 10.83 5.69
N SER A 220 9.85 11.93 5.04
CA SER A 220 8.92 12.91 4.45
C SER A 220 8.17 12.37 3.22
N SER A 221 8.58 11.21 2.68
CA SER A 221 7.88 10.49 1.61
C SER A 221 6.78 9.56 2.15
N LEU A 222 6.67 9.41 3.48
CA LEU A 222 5.65 8.62 4.15
C LEU A 222 4.37 9.45 4.36
N ASP A 223 3.27 8.97 3.79
CA ASP A 223 1.91 9.40 4.11
C ASP A 223 1.28 8.45 5.12
N TYR A 224 0.51 8.99 6.07
CA TYR A 224 -0.10 8.19 7.13
C TYR A 224 -1.36 8.83 7.70
N ILE A 225 -2.21 8.00 8.29
CA ILE A 225 -3.33 8.45 9.15
C ILE A 225 -2.80 8.68 10.55
N SER A 226 -2.08 7.68 11.08
CA SER A 226 -1.44 7.74 12.39
C SER A 226 -0.02 7.17 12.31
N ALA A 227 0.95 7.89 12.86
CA ALA A 227 2.33 7.40 12.98
C ALA A 227 2.84 7.50 14.43
N ARG A 228 3.69 6.55 14.81
CA ARG A 228 4.55 6.60 15.99
C ARG A 228 6.00 6.45 15.56
N ILE A 229 6.81 7.47 15.78
CA ILE A 229 8.23 7.45 15.40
C ILE A 229 9.09 7.81 16.61
N ASN A 230 10.19 7.09 16.83
CA ASN A 230 11.10 7.35 17.94
C ASN A 230 12.36 8.08 17.46
N PHE A 231 12.44 9.37 17.77
CA PHE A 231 13.58 10.24 17.49
C PHE A 231 14.50 10.43 18.70
N SER A 232 14.28 9.72 19.82
CA SER A 232 15.03 9.96 21.07
C SER A 232 16.55 9.80 20.93
N HIS A 233 17.02 9.04 19.94
CA HIS A 233 18.43 8.81 19.66
C HIS A 233 19.00 9.69 18.52
N LEU A 234 18.21 10.63 18.01
CA LEU A 234 18.59 11.51 16.90
C LEU A 234 18.84 12.93 17.39
N ASP A 235 19.53 13.71 16.56
CA ASP A 235 19.78 15.11 16.84
C ASP A 235 18.49 15.95 16.83
N SER A 236 18.44 16.99 17.65
CA SER A 236 17.27 17.86 17.75
C SER A 236 16.97 18.63 16.46
N ASN A 237 17.99 18.96 15.66
CA ASN A 237 17.79 19.58 14.36
C ASN A 237 17.18 18.61 13.36
N PHE A 238 17.60 17.33 13.38
CA PHE A 238 17.00 16.30 12.53
C PHE A 238 15.50 16.18 12.80
N PHE A 239 15.11 16.12 14.08
CA PHE A 239 13.69 16.08 14.46
C PHE A 239 12.95 17.34 14.02
N THR A 240 13.50 18.53 14.29
CA THR A 240 12.85 19.81 13.95
C THR A 240 12.64 19.94 12.44
N GLU A 241 13.64 19.57 11.64
CA GLU A 241 13.56 19.57 10.18
C GLU A 241 12.50 18.58 9.66
N ASN A 242 12.41 17.39 10.25
CA ASN A 242 11.34 16.43 9.93
C ASN A 242 9.96 17.03 10.17
N ILE A 243 9.76 17.73 11.29
CA ILE A 243 8.47 18.38 11.56
C ILE A 243 8.22 19.52 10.57
N ARG A 244 9.24 20.31 10.21
CA ARG A 244 9.09 21.37 9.21
C ARG A 244 8.64 20.80 7.86
N ASN A 245 9.28 19.72 7.40
CA ASN A 245 8.90 19.04 6.17
C ASN A 245 7.49 18.45 6.23
N PHE A 246 7.11 17.86 7.35
CA PHE A 246 5.75 17.37 7.58
C PHE A 246 4.70 18.49 7.50
N LEU A 247 4.95 19.63 8.16
CA LEU A 247 4.02 20.77 8.15
C LEU A 247 3.96 21.48 6.79
N GLY A 248 5.02 21.38 5.99
CA GLY A 248 5.08 21.93 4.63
C GLY A 248 4.35 21.11 3.57
N GLN A 249 3.79 19.94 3.93
CA GLN A 249 3.16 19.01 2.99
C GLN A 249 1.64 18.89 3.22
N GLU A 250 0.91 18.59 2.14
CA GLU A 250 -0.50 18.25 2.25
C GLU A 250 -0.69 16.79 2.68
N HIS A 251 -1.26 16.60 3.86
CA HIS A 251 -1.62 15.28 4.37
C HIS A 251 -3.14 15.15 4.58
N PRO A 252 -3.93 14.85 3.53
CA PRO A 252 -5.39 14.93 3.58
C PRO A 252 -6.05 13.92 4.53
N LYS A 253 -5.37 12.80 4.82
CA LYS A 253 -5.87 11.73 5.71
C LYS A 253 -5.22 11.74 7.10
N PHE A 254 -4.27 12.64 7.36
CA PHE A 254 -3.54 12.69 8.61
C PHE A 254 -4.46 13.02 9.79
N HIS A 255 -4.38 12.22 10.84
CA HIS A 255 -5.10 12.44 12.10
C HIS A 255 -4.13 12.75 13.24
N ILE A 256 -3.06 11.95 13.39
CA ILE A 256 -2.15 12.09 14.54
C ILE A 256 -0.72 11.59 14.26
N PHE A 257 0.25 12.32 14.77
CA PHE A 257 1.67 11.96 14.79
C PHE A 257 2.12 11.91 16.25
N ARG A 258 2.81 10.83 16.63
CA ARG A 258 3.39 10.65 17.97
C ARG A 258 4.89 10.47 17.82
N ALA A 259 5.65 11.23 18.60
CA ALA A 259 7.09 11.15 18.64
C ALA A 259 7.59 10.90 20.06
N GLU A 260 8.52 9.95 20.20
CA GLU A 260 9.51 10.04 21.27
C GLU A 260 10.59 11.01 20.78
N ILE A 261 10.88 12.05 21.54
CA ILE A 261 11.78 13.14 21.14
C ILE A 261 13.06 13.09 21.98
N PRO A 262 14.16 13.74 21.54
CA PRO A 262 15.31 13.95 22.41
C PRO A 262 14.88 14.67 23.70
N ASP A 263 15.57 14.41 24.81
CA ASP A 263 15.19 14.96 26.11
C ASP A 263 15.33 16.50 26.12
N TRP A 264 14.21 17.20 25.91
CA TRP A 264 14.17 18.63 25.69
C TRP A 264 13.92 19.41 26.96
N THR A 265 14.68 20.48 27.16
CA THR A 265 14.39 21.48 28.19
C THR A 265 13.23 22.36 27.76
N ARG A 266 12.63 23.09 28.71
CA ARG A 266 11.60 24.10 28.42
C ARG A 266 12.09 25.14 27.40
N ASP A 267 13.36 25.53 27.46
CA ASP A 267 13.93 26.52 26.53
C ASP A 267 14.02 25.96 25.11
N GLN A 268 14.35 24.68 24.95
CA GLN A 268 14.34 24.01 23.64
C GLN A 268 12.92 23.89 23.08
N VAL A 269 11.92 23.57 23.91
CA VAL A 269 10.51 23.58 23.50
C VAL A 269 10.08 24.99 23.05
N ASN A 270 10.49 26.04 23.76
CA ASN A 270 10.19 27.43 23.38
C ASN A 270 10.90 27.87 22.09
N ALA A 271 12.14 27.42 21.88
CA ALA A 271 12.88 27.66 20.65
C ALA A 271 12.18 26.97 19.45
N PHE A 272 11.79 25.70 19.59
CA PHE A 272 11.02 24.96 18.60
C PHE A 272 9.70 25.66 18.25
N ARG A 273 8.97 26.12 19.26
CA ARG A 273 7.75 26.91 19.07
C ARG A 273 8.00 28.18 18.26
N THR A 274 9.08 28.91 18.56
CA THR A 274 9.43 30.15 17.87
C THR A 274 9.81 29.88 16.41
N ASP A 275 10.60 28.83 16.17
CA ASP A 275 11.04 28.42 14.82
C ASP A 275 9.86 28.06 13.91
N LEU A 276 8.87 27.35 14.44
CA LEU A 276 7.67 26.96 13.69
C LEU A 276 6.51 27.96 13.79
N ASN A 277 6.72 29.13 14.40
CA ASN A 277 5.71 30.16 14.60
C ASN A 277 4.40 29.62 15.24
N LEU A 278 4.53 28.78 16.27
CA LEU A 278 3.38 28.17 16.94
C LEU A 278 2.76 29.12 17.97
N GLU A 279 1.44 29.19 17.97
CA GLU A 279 0.67 29.95 18.97
C GLU A 279 0.53 29.14 20.26
N HIS A 280 0.29 29.81 21.38
CA HIS A 280 -0.14 29.12 22.59
C HIS A 280 -1.52 28.48 22.35
N PHE A 281 -1.73 27.31 22.95
CA PHE A 281 -3.02 26.62 22.87
C PHE A 281 -4.15 27.47 23.47
N ASP A 282 -5.19 27.73 22.69
CA ASP A 282 -6.43 28.38 23.14
C ASP A 282 -7.39 27.34 23.74
N THR A 283 -7.66 27.47 25.03
CA THR A 283 -8.56 26.57 25.75
C THR A 283 -10.00 26.62 25.23
N ASN A 284 -10.41 27.68 24.53
CA ASN A 284 -11.73 27.75 23.90
C ASN A 284 -11.85 26.83 22.67
N LEU A 285 -10.75 26.35 22.10
CA LEU A 285 -10.79 25.34 21.02
C LEU A 285 -11.53 24.08 21.46
N ASP A 286 -11.51 23.74 22.75
CA ASP A 286 -12.23 22.58 23.29
C ASP A 286 -13.73 22.67 23.08
N GLN A 287 -14.28 23.88 22.99
CA GLN A 287 -15.71 24.12 22.81
C GLN A 287 -16.11 24.03 21.33
N THR A 288 -15.21 24.40 20.42
CA THR A 288 -15.50 24.58 18.99
C THR A 288 -14.94 23.47 18.11
N HIS A 289 -13.90 22.78 18.56
CA HIS A 289 -13.20 21.73 17.82
C HIS A 289 -13.18 20.42 18.61
N LYS A 290 -12.84 19.33 17.90
CA LYS A 290 -12.65 18.00 18.47
C LYS A 290 -11.55 17.25 17.72
N SER A 291 -10.68 16.57 18.45
CA SER A 291 -9.74 15.61 17.88
C SER A 291 -10.47 14.41 17.25
N ARG A 292 -9.96 13.93 16.11
CA ARG A 292 -10.45 12.68 15.49
C ARG A 292 -10.05 11.43 16.25
N ASP A 293 -8.92 11.48 16.95
CA ASP A 293 -8.37 10.34 17.72
C ASP A 293 -8.29 10.63 19.22
N ARG A 294 -8.45 9.57 20.02
CA ARG A 294 -8.29 9.64 21.47
C ARG A 294 -6.79 9.61 21.85
N PHE A 295 -6.39 10.54 22.69
CA PHE A 295 -5.04 10.66 23.24
C PHE A 295 -4.91 9.87 24.54
N ASN A 296 -5.05 8.55 24.50
CA ASN A 296 -5.04 7.75 25.74
C ASN A 296 -3.72 7.90 26.54
N ASP A 297 -2.63 8.30 25.90
CA ASP A 297 -1.29 8.39 26.49
C ASP A 297 -0.88 9.81 26.93
N LEU A 298 -1.67 10.84 26.59
CA LEU A 298 -1.34 12.25 26.85
C LEU A 298 -2.54 12.95 27.50
N THR A 299 -2.37 13.37 28.76
CA THR A 299 -3.43 14.06 29.52
C THR A 299 -3.84 15.37 28.84
N ASN A 300 -5.09 15.81 28.99
CA ASN A 300 -5.57 17.06 28.38
C ASN A 300 -4.70 18.28 28.75
N ASP A 301 -4.02 18.28 29.89
CA ASP A 301 -3.19 19.39 30.34
C ASP A 301 -1.82 19.47 29.64
N SER A 302 -1.48 18.48 28.80
CA SER A 302 -0.21 18.43 28.05
C SER A 302 -0.23 19.20 26.72
N ARG A 303 -1.36 19.84 26.37
CA ARG A 303 -1.48 20.72 25.19
C ARG A 303 -0.75 22.02 25.44
N MET A 304 0.22 22.35 24.59
CA MET A 304 1.04 23.54 24.77
C MET A 304 0.86 24.56 23.65
N PHE A 305 0.77 24.10 22.40
CA PHE A 305 0.75 24.99 21.24
C PHE A 305 -0.24 24.57 20.17
N GLN A 306 -0.52 25.48 19.25
CA GLN A 306 -1.40 25.28 18.11
C GLN A 306 -0.89 25.96 16.85
N MET A 307 -1.37 25.50 15.69
CA MET A 307 -1.16 26.12 14.39
C MET A 307 -2.35 25.89 13.49
N LYS A 308 -2.81 26.91 12.76
CA LYS A 308 -3.90 26.74 11.78
C LYS A 308 -3.47 25.76 10.69
N LYS A 309 -4.30 24.73 10.43
CA LYS A 309 -4.11 23.80 9.30
C LYS A 309 -4.87 24.30 8.08
N ASP A 310 -6.16 24.60 8.26
CA ASP A 310 -7.06 25.12 7.24
C ASP A 310 -8.18 25.94 7.90
N GLU A 311 -9.19 26.36 7.14
CA GLU A 311 -10.32 27.13 7.69
C GLU A 311 -11.14 26.38 8.75
N ARG A 312 -11.08 25.05 8.77
CA ARG A 312 -11.94 24.20 9.62
C ARG A 312 -11.15 23.33 10.59
N SER A 313 -9.83 23.42 10.58
CA SER A 313 -8.95 22.53 11.31
C SER A 313 -7.71 23.22 11.84
N VAL A 314 -7.26 22.78 12.99
CA VAL A 314 -6.07 23.25 13.70
C VAL A 314 -5.18 22.06 14.04
N PHE A 315 -3.87 22.22 13.88
CA PHE A 315 -2.89 21.31 14.47
C PHE A 315 -2.67 21.68 15.93
N VAL A 316 -2.82 20.72 16.83
CA VAL A 316 -2.55 20.89 18.26
C VAL A 316 -1.31 20.08 18.63
N PHE A 317 -0.36 20.75 19.28
CA PHE A 317 0.91 20.20 19.72
C PHE A 317 0.87 19.92 21.22
N HIS A 318 1.08 18.65 21.55
CA HIS A 318 1.15 18.14 22.91
C HIS A 318 2.59 17.80 23.23
N PHE A 319 3.05 18.17 24.43
CA PHE A 319 4.36 17.79 24.94
C PHE A 319 4.20 17.17 26.32
N TYR A 320 4.76 15.98 26.50
CA TYR A 320 4.73 15.30 27.79
C TYR A 320 5.96 15.69 28.61
N GLN A 321 5.73 16.20 29.82
CA GLN A 321 6.80 16.57 30.74
C GLN A 321 7.10 15.40 31.71
N ASN A 322 8.33 14.91 31.70
CA ASN A 322 8.86 13.93 32.64
C ASN A 322 9.81 14.61 33.64
N LYS A 323 9.35 14.82 34.89
CA LYS A 323 10.05 15.54 35.98
C LYS A 323 10.43 16.98 35.64
N THR A 324 11.44 17.19 34.80
CA THR A 324 12.04 18.49 34.46
C THR A 324 12.21 18.73 32.95
N SER A 325 11.99 17.71 32.13
CA SER A 325 12.24 17.75 30.69
C SER A 325 11.08 17.14 29.91
N PHE A 326 11.12 17.24 28.58
CA PHE A 326 10.09 16.74 27.66
C PHE A 326 10.66 15.65 26.77
N ASP A 327 10.09 14.44 26.83
CA ASP A 327 10.60 13.26 26.12
C ASP A 327 9.62 12.69 25.08
N LYS A 328 8.40 13.27 25.00
CA LYS A 328 7.40 12.90 23.98
C LYS A 328 6.67 14.11 23.45
N MET A 329 6.27 14.03 22.18
CA MET A 329 5.42 15.00 21.51
C MET A 329 4.29 14.28 20.75
N ALA A 330 3.13 14.92 20.63
CA ALA A 330 2.15 14.55 19.62
C ALA A 330 1.63 15.78 18.87
N ILE A 331 1.33 15.59 17.58
CA ILE A 331 0.63 16.57 16.74
C ILE A 331 -0.67 15.91 16.32
N ALA A 332 -1.81 16.55 16.52
CA ALA A 332 -3.07 16.02 16.00
C ALA A 332 -3.92 17.08 15.34
N VAL A 333 -4.78 16.61 14.44
CA VAL A 333 -5.78 17.43 13.78
C VAL A 333 -7.03 17.53 14.65
N TRP A 334 -7.37 18.76 15.00
CA TRP A 334 -8.62 19.13 15.63
C TRP A 334 -9.51 19.81 14.59
N SER A 335 -10.69 19.25 14.33
CA SER A 335 -11.64 19.79 13.36
C SER A 335 -12.84 20.41 14.06
N LEU A 336 -13.46 21.41 13.42
CA LEU A 336 -14.72 22.00 13.91
C LEU A 336 -15.75 20.92 14.25
N ARG A 337 -16.43 21.10 15.38
CA ARG A 337 -17.58 20.27 15.76
C ARG A 337 -18.71 20.52 14.76
N HIS A 338 -19.26 19.44 14.22
CA HIS A 338 -20.50 19.47 13.45
C HIS A 338 -21.72 19.39 14.38
#